data_AF-A0AAU9I745-F1
#
_entry.id   AF-A0AAU9I745-F1
#
_cell.length_a   1.000
_cell.length_b   1.000
_cell.length_c   1.000
_cell.angle_alpha   90.00
_cell.angle_beta   90.00
_cell.angle_gamma   90.00
#
_symmetry.space_group_name_H-M   'P 1'
#
loop_
_entity.id
_entity.type
_entity.pdbx_description
1 polymer ?
#
loop_
_entity_poly.entity_id
_entity_poly.type
_entity_poly.pdbx_seq_one_letter_code
_entity_poly.pdbx_strand_id
1 'polypeptide(L)'
;MAIDAASKDSTLAALAALIEGDRWLNADACAVFLGLIVPDGKPNAGQPNRRGFLERVACRQSFPTALVIGNEKKWKRSEVDRWAEDERRINRAAGPAKTPARCSKSSAT
;
A
#
# COMPACT_ATOMS: atom_id res chain seq x y z
N MET A 1 27.88 26.77 29.68
CA MET A 1 26.51 27.23 29.39
C MET A 1 25.94 26.31 28.32
N ALA A 2 25.05 25.40 28.71
CA ALA A 2 24.52 24.33 27.86
C ALA A 2 23.15 24.74 27.32
N ILE A 3 23.15 25.50 26.23
CA ILE A 3 22.04 25.45 25.27
C ILE A 3 22.41 24.34 24.28
N ASP A 4 21.58 23.31 24.07
CA ASP A 4 21.40 22.66 22.76
C ASP A 4 20.67 21.30 22.74
N ALA A 5 20.41 20.63 23.86
CA ALA A 5 19.79 19.30 23.80
C ALA A 5 18.26 19.38 23.62
N ALA A 6 17.54 20.08 24.52
CA ALA A 6 16.07 20.09 24.52
C ALA A 6 15.41 20.81 23.33
N SER A 7 16.12 21.71 22.64
CA SER A 7 15.60 22.46 21.48
C SER A 7 15.60 21.62 20.18
N LYS A 8 16.54 20.67 20.07
CA LYS A 8 16.66 19.79 18.91
C LYS A 8 15.52 18.78 18.86
N ASP A 9 15.05 18.27 20.01
CA ASP A 9 13.92 17.34 20.07
C ASP A 9 12.59 17.99 19.66
N SER A 10 12.30 19.22 20.09
CA SER A 10 11.08 19.93 19.66
C SER A 10 11.09 20.28 18.17
N THR A 11 12.26 20.63 17.63
CA THR A 11 12.40 20.91 16.18
C THR A 11 12.28 19.62 15.37
N LEU A 12 12.90 18.52 15.83
CA LEU A 12 12.81 17.22 15.19
C LEU A 12 11.40 16.62 15.29
N ALA A 13 10.68 16.83 16.40
CA ALA A 13 9.28 16.45 16.57
C ALA A 13 8.33 17.30 15.71
N ALA A 14 8.55 18.61 15.59
CA ALA A 14 7.80 19.47 14.69
C ALA A 14 8.08 19.14 13.22
N LEU A 15 9.34 18.85 12.86
CA LEU A 15 9.71 18.35 11.53
C LEU A 15 9.12 16.96 11.29
N ALA A 16 9.13 16.05 12.26
CA ALA A 16 8.49 14.74 12.16
C ALA A 16 6.97 14.88 11.98
N ALA A 17 6.30 15.79 12.70
CA ALA A 17 4.89 16.10 12.52
C ALA A 17 4.59 16.76 11.15
N LEU A 18 5.50 17.59 10.63
CA LEU A 18 5.41 18.15 9.27
C LEU A 18 5.71 17.10 8.18
N ILE A 19 6.58 16.14 8.47
CA ILE A 19 6.94 14.99 7.62
C ILE A 19 5.85 13.91 7.62
N GLU A 20 5.16 13.78 8.74
CA GLU A 20 3.88 13.10 8.92
C GLU A 20 2.76 13.81 8.16
N GLY A 21 2.98 15.07 7.77
CA GLY A 21 2.28 15.77 6.70
C GLY A 21 2.42 15.05 5.36
N ASP A 22 1.52 14.10 5.15
CA ASP A 22 1.00 13.61 3.87
C ASP A 22 1.97 13.70 2.68
N ARG A 23 3.05 12.92 2.74
CA ARG A 23 4.05 12.86 1.66
C ARG A 23 3.45 12.27 0.39
N TRP A 24 3.79 12.86 -0.75
CA TRP A 24 3.50 12.33 -2.06
C TRP A 24 4.46 11.18 -2.40
N LEU A 25 3.90 9.99 -2.60
CA LEU A 25 4.59 8.76 -2.98
C LEU A 25 4.63 8.61 -4.51
N ASN A 26 5.80 8.24 -5.01
CA ASN A 26 5.97 7.78 -6.39
C ASN A 26 5.53 6.31 -6.53
N ALA A 27 5.35 5.81 -7.75
CA ALA A 27 4.89 4.44 -8.01
C ALA A 27 5.71 3.35 -7.30
N ASP A 28 7.04 3.47 -7.27
CA ASP A 28 7.94 2.54 -6.59
C ASP A 28 7.76 2.58 -5.06
N ALA A 29 7.60 3.78 -4.50
CA ALA A 29 7.35 3.95 -3.07
C ALA A 29 5.98 3.38 -2.67
N CYS A 30 4.95 3.56 -3.50
CA CYS A 30 3.64 2.91 -3.29
C CYS A 30 3.75 1.39 -3.35
N ALA A 31 4.53 0.85 -4.30
CA ALA A 31 4.74 -0.60 -4.40
C ALA A 31 5.38 -1.16 -3.14
N VAL A 32 6.45 -0.53 -2.62
CA VAL A 32 7.08 -0.93 -1.36
C VAL A 32 6.12 -0.77 -0.18
N PHE A 33 5.42 0.35 -0.10
CA PHE A 33 4.49 0.63 1.01
C PHE A 33 3.36 -0.41 1.10
N LEU A 34 2.86 -0.89 -0.04
CA LEU A 34 1.84 -1.93 -0.12
C LEU A 34 2.41 -3.36 -0.04
N GLY A 35 3.73 -3.52 0.11
CA GLY A 35 4.40 -4.83 0.14
C GLY A 35 4.46 -5.54 -1.23
N LEU A 36 4.27 -4.81 -2.33
CA LEU A 36 4.42 -5.28 -3.70
C LEU A 36 5.90 -5.26 -4.10
N ILE A 37 6.70 -6.07 -3.42
CA ILE A 37 8.09 -6.32 -3.77
C ILE A 37 8.20 -7.57 -4.64
N VAL A 38 9.22 -7.63 -5.48
CA VAL A 38 9.51 -8.82 -6.27
C VAL A 38 9.91 -9.95 -5.30
N PRO A 39 9.22 -11.12 -5.36
CA PRO A 39 9.50 -12.23 -4.46
C PRO A 39 10.90 -12.81 -4.67
N ASP A 40 11.46 -13.37 -3.61
CA ASP A 40 12.75 -14.06 -3.64
C ASP A 40 12.76 -15.20 -4.66
N GLY A 41 13.84 -15.31 -5.43
CA GLY A 41 13.99 -16.30 -6.52
C GLY A 41 13.74 -15.76 -7.93
N LYS A 42 13.52 -14.45 -8.10
CA LYS A 42 13.52 -13.76 -9.41
C LYS A 42 14.77 -12.87 -9.57
N PRO A 43 15.19 -12.55 -10.80
CA PRO A 43 16.42 -11.79 -11.05
C PRO A 43 16.48 -10.41 -10.38
N ASN A 44 15.32 -9.84 -9.99
CA ASN A 44 15.21 -8.54 -9.31
C ASN A 44 14.57 -8.65 -7.92
N ALA A 45 14.81 -9.75 -7.20
CA ALA A 45 14.29 -9.98 -5.85
C ALA A 45 14.60 -8.79 -4.92
N GLY A 46 13.61 -8.38 -4.13
CA GLY A 46 13.72 -7.23 -3.22
C GLY A 46 13.53 -5.84 -3.87
N GLN A 47 13.40 -5.75 -5.20
CA GLN A 47 13.08 -4.48 -5.85
C GLN A 47 11.57 -4.18 -5.83
N PRO A 48 11.18 -2.88 -5.85
CA PRO A 48 9.78 -2.48 -5.98
C PRO A 48 9.17 -2.98 -7.30
N ASN A 49 8.03 -3.67 -7.23
CA ASN A 49 7.33 -4.09 -8.45
C ASN A 49 6.46 -2.96 -9.02
N ARG A 50 7.11 -1.96 -9.61
CA ARG A 50 6.45 -0.77 -10.19
C ARG A 50 5.36 -1.12 -11.19
N ARG A 51 5.64 -2.05 -12.10
CA ARG A 51 4.70 -2.47 -13.15
C ARG A 51 3.47 -3.15 -12.54
N GLY A 52 3.70 -4.06 -11.60
CA GLY A 52 2.61 -4.73 -10.88
C GLY A 52 1.74 -3.74 -10.10
N PHE A 53 2.32 -2.72 -9.46
CA PHE A 53 1.55 -1.68 -8.79
C PHE A 53 0.68 -0.89 -9.77
N LEU A 54 1.25 -0.42 -10.88
CA LEU A 54 0.50 0.38 -11.86
C LEU A 54 -0.64 -0.42 -12.51
N GLU A 55 -0.37 -1.65 -12.92
CA GLU A 55 -1.35 -2.50 -13.63
C GLU A 55 -2.44 -3.05 -12.69
N ARG A 56 -2.11 -3.36 -11.43
CA ARG A 56 -3.05 -4.07 -10.52
C ARG A 56 -3.70 -3.17 -9.49
N VAL A 57 -3.02 -2.13 -9.04
CA VAL A 57 -3.49 -1.26 -7.96
C VAL A 57 -3.92 0.09 -8.51
N ALA A 58 -3.03 0.79 -9.21
CA ALA A 58 -3.33 2.14 -9.69
C ALA A 58 -4.44 2.20 -10.77
N CYS A 59 -4.73 1.09 -11.45
CA CYS A 59 -5.85 0.98 -12.40
C CYS A 59 -7.21 0.75 -11.73
N ARG A 60 -7.28 0.53 -10.40
CA ARG A 60 -8.56 0.27 -9.72
C ARG A 60 -9.33 1.58 -9.52
N GLN A 61 -10.62 1.56 -9.83
CA GLN A 61 -11.51 2.71 -9.64
C GLN A 61 -11.63 3.17 -8.16
N SER A 62 -11.38 2.26 -7.21
CA SER A 62 -11.41 2.55 -5.78
C SER A 62 -10.10 3.13 -5.25
N PHE A 63 -9.03 3.12 -6.04
CA PHE A 63 -7.72 3.61 -5.62
C PHE A 63 -7.66 5.14 -5.75
N PRO A 64 -6.93 5.85 -4.86
CA PRO A 64 -6.81 7.30 -4.93
C PRO A 64 -6.33 7.80 -6.30
N THR A 65 -6.90 8.94 -6.71
CA THR A 65 -6.56 9.59 -7.97
C THR A 65 -5.11 10.05 -7.96
N ALA A 66 -4.37 9.70 -9.00
CA ALA A 66 -2.98 10.11 -9.15
C ALA A 66 -2.89 11.61 -9.44
N LEU A 67 -2.03 12.32 -8.69
CA LEU A 67 -1.58 13.65 -9.07
C LEU A 67 -0.43 13.49 -10.06
N VAL A 68 -0.58 14.06 -11.26
CA VAL A 68 0.48 14.06 -12.26
C VAL A 68 1.33 15.30 -12.08
N ILE A 69 2.59 15.13 -11.70
CA ILE A 69 3.56 16.22 -11.58
C ILE A 69 4.63 16.00 -12.65
N GLY A 70 4.60 16.81 -13.70
CA GLY A 70 5.45 16.61 -14.88
C GLY A 70 5.10 15.31 -15.59
N ASN A 71 6.05 14.38 -15.66
CA ASN A 71 5.87 13.06 -16.30
C ASN A 71 5.64 11.92 -15.28
N GLU A 72 5.56 12.24 -13.99
CA GLU A 72 5.41 11.24 -12.92
C GLU A 72 4.02 11.31 -12.28
N LYS A 73 3.46 10.14 -11.99
CA LYS A 73 2.26 9.99 -11.15
C LYS A 73 2.67 9.88 -9.69
N LYS A 74 2.02 10.66 -8.83
CA LYS A 74 2.21 10.65 -7.39
C LYS A 74 0.89 10.48 -6.66
N TRP A 75 0.94 9.87 -5.48
CA TRP A 75 -0.22 9.64 -4.62
C TRP A 75 0.07 10.11 -3.20
N LYS A 76 -0.93 10.63 -2.50
CA LYS A 76 -0.75 10.97 -1.08
C LYS A 76 -0.62 9.70 -0.24
N ARG A 77 0.38 9.65 0.62
CA ARG A 77 0.60 8.52 1.52
C ARG A 77 -0.65 8.23 2.36
N SER A 78 -1.29 9.24 2.93
CA SER A 78 -2.47 9.02 3.80
C SER A 78 -3.67 8.48 3.02
N GLU A 79 -3.82 8.82 1.75
CA GLU A 79 -4.89 8.26 0.92
C GLU A 79 -4.61 6.80 0.55
N VAL A 80 -3.37 6.47 0.22
CA VAL A 80 -2.95 5.09 -0.06
C VAL A 80 -3.07 4.22 1.20
N ASP A 81 -2.74 4.77 2.37
CA ASP A 81 -2.85 4.08 3.66
C ASP A 81 -4.30 3.79 4.03
N ARG A 82 -5.18 4.80 3.97
CA ARG A 82 -6.63 4.62 4.18
C ARG A 82 -7.22 3.58 3.22
N TRP A 83 -6.87 3.66 1.94
CA TRP A 83 -7.32 2.67 0.97
C TRP A 83 -6.83 1.25 1.31
N ALA A 84 -5.58 1.10 1.74
CA ALA A 84 -5.03 -0.19 2.14
C ALA A 84 -5.73 -0.75 3.39
N GLU A 85 -6.09 0.10 4.36
CA GLU A 85 -6.89 -0.29 5.51
C GLU A 85 -8.31 -0.73 5.11
N ASP A 86 -8.97 0.03 4.24
CA ASP A 86 -10.30 -0.31 3.73
C ASP A 86 -10.27 -1.62 2.95
N GLU A 87 -9.28 -1.85 2.10
CA GLU A 87 -9.10 -3.13 1.39
C GLU A 87 -8.88 -4.29 2.36
N ARG A 88 -8.08 -4.10 3.42
CA ARG A 88 -7.90 -5.12 4.47
C ARG A 88 -9.21 -5.38 5.21
N ARG A 89 -10.02 -4.35 5.47
CA ARG A 89 -11.33 -4.49 6.11
C ARG A 89 -12.31 -5.22 5.20
N ILE A 90 -12.38 -4.87 3.92
CA ILE A 90 -13.23 -5.54 2.92
C ILE A 90 -12.81 -7.01 2.76
N ASN A 91 -11.51 -7.29 2.66
CA ASN A 91 -11.01 -8.66 2.54
C ASN A 91 -11.28 -9.51 3.78
N ARG A 92 -11.20 -8.90 4.99
CA ARG A 92 -11.63 -9.57 6.24
C ARG A 92 -13.14 -9.82 6.29
N ALA A 93 -13.94 -8.86 5.81
CA ALA A 93 -15.40 -8.98 5.77
C ALA A 93 -15.87 -9.98 4.71
N ALA A 94 -15.14 -10.13 3.61
CA ALA A 94 -15.36 -11.11 2.55
C ALA A 94 -14.89 -12.53 2.92
N GLY A 95 -14.97 -12.90 4.20
CA GLY A 95 -14.60 -14.21 4.73
C GLY A 95 -15.09 -15.37 3.85
N PRO A 96 -14.35 -16.49 3.79
CA PRO A 96 -14.41 -17.46 2.72
C PRO A 96 -15.86 -17.87 2.46
N ALA A 97 -16.37 -17.48 1.30
CA ALA A 97 -17.69 -17.89 0.85
C ALA A 97 -17.75 -19.41 1.00
N LYS A 98 -18.63 -19.85 1.91
CA LYS A 98 -18.89 -21.26 2.20
C LYS A 98 -18.97 -22.00 0.87
N THR A 99 -18.03 -22.89 0.62
CA THR A 99 -18.08 -23.84 -0.49
C THR A 99 -19.43 -24.55 -0.39
N PRO A 100 -20.34 -24.47 -1.37
CA PRO A 100 -21.48 -25.36 -1.37
C PRO A 100 -20.92 -26.77 -1.54
N ALA A 101 -21.01 -27.57 -0.47
CA ALA A 101 -20.64 -28.97 -0.47
C ALA A 101 -21.33 -29.65 -1.67
N ARG A 102 -20.52 -30.11 -2.62
CA ARG A 102 -20.97 -30.87 -3.78
C ARG A 102 -21.46 -32.22 -3.27
N CYS A 103 -22.78 -32.36 -3.11
CA CYS A 103 -23.43 -33.62 -2.76
C CYS A 103 -23.36 -34.56 -3.98
N SER A 104 -22.37 -35.45 -3.99
CA SER A 104 -22.27 -36.54 -4.97
C SER A 104 -23.31 -37.59 -4.62
N LYS A 105 -24.40 -37.61 -5.39
CA LYS A 105 -25.46 -38.62 -5.29
C LYS A 105 -24.94 -39.91 -5.94
N SER A 106 -24.61 -40.91 -5.12
CA SER A 106 -24.27 -42.26 -5.59
C SER A 106 -25.53 -42.93 -6.14
N SER A 107 -25.54 -43.25 -7.43
CA SER A 107 -26.49 -44.20 -8.01
C SER A 107 -25.70 -45.42 -8.46
N ALA A 108 -25.88 -46.51 -7.71
CA ALA A 108 -25.50 -47.86 -8.09
C ALA A 108 -26.47 -48.37 -9.16
N THR A 109 -25.95 -49.05 -10.18
CA THR A 109 -26.58 -50.18 -10.89
C THR A 109 -25.48 -50.96 -11.58
#